data_AF-A0A4Q9LZR2-F1
#
_entry.id   AF-A0A4Q9LZR2-F1
#
_cell.length_a   1.000
_cell.length_b   1.000
_cell.length_c   1.000
_cell.angle_alpha   90.00
_cell.angle_beta   90.00
_cell.angle_gamma   90.00
#
_symmetry.space_group_name_H-M   'P 1'
#
loop_
_entity.id
_entity.type
_entity.pdbx_description
1 polymer ?
#
loop_
_entity_poly.entity_id
_entity_poly.type
_entity_poly.pdbx_seq_one_letter_code
_entity_poly.pdbx_strand_id
1 'polypeptide(L)'
;MPSTIYISDFVYEMESILRKFDNKDLKLMISGGSILTILKNINFKNIKTTKWKIYFADERISQQESDLNFFDAEFLKSTDALIYPINTKICPEKAIEDYISILEPINVCFLGVGEDGHIASIFPNSKNITKKEMFIYVNDSPKPPKERISVSISYLNTVNSIYFFIPPKNEILKDVCCPDQSIQKELKDDYVIFLDSRIKNKN
;
A
#
# COMPACT_ATOMS: atom_id res chain seq x y z
N MET A 1 -5.35 -20.00 2.24
CA MET A 1 -6.10 -19.40 1.13
C MET A 1 -6.51 -18.00 1.53
N PRO A 2 -6.22 -16.99 0.71
CA PRO A 2 -6.60 -15.61 0.98
C PRO A 2 -8.11 -15.44 1.00
N SER A 3 -8.60 -14.54 1.85
CA SER A 3 -10.03 -14.24 1.96
C SER A 3 -10.42 -13.15 0.97
N THR A 4 -11.37 -13.41 0.08
CA THR A 4 -11.94 -12.39 -0.81
C THR A 4 -13.29 -11.93 -0.28
N ILE A 5 -13.44 -10.62 -0.09
CA ILE A 5 -14.66 -9.98 0.41
C ILE A 5 -15.16 -9.02 -0.67
N TYR A 6 -16.43 -9.18 -1.05
CA TYR A 6 -17.10 -8.35 -2.05
C TYR A 6 -17.87 -7.23 -1.36
N ILE A 7 -17.55 -5.98 -1.69
CA ILE A 7 -18.05 -4.79 -1.00
C ILE A 7 -18.57 -3.76 -2.01
N SER A 8 -19.49 -2.91 -1.57
CA SER A 8 -20.00 -1.78 -2.37
C SER A 8 -19.39 -0.44 -1.95
N ASP A 9 -18.84 -0.35 -0.74
CA ASP A 9 -18.29 0.87 -0.17
C ASP A 9 -16.89 0.64 0.41
N PHE A 10 -15.89 1.01 -0.39
CA PHE A 10 -14.47 0.89 -0.01
C PHE A 10 -14.07 1.85 1.11
N VAL A 11 -14.71 3.02 1.18
CA VAL A 11 -14.43 4.04 2.20
C VAL A 11 -14.90 3.54 3.56
N TYR A 12 -16.14 3.05 3.63
CA TYR A 12 -16.70 2.48 4.85
C TYR A 12 -15.87 1.31 5.39
N GLU A 13 -15.49 0.37 4.53
CA GLU A 13 -14.75 -0.83 4.95
C GLU A 13 -13.34 -0.49 5.45
N MET A 14 -12.63 0.38 4.74
CA MET A 14 -11.32 0.85 5.18
C MET A 14 -11.43 1.64 6.50
N GLU A 15 -12.43 2.53 6.62
CA GLU A 15 -12.69 3.27 7.86
C GLU A 15 -13.02 2.32 9.02
N SER A 16 -13.83 1.29 8.80
CA SER A 16 -14.18 0.28 9.81
C SER A 16 -12.94 -0.44 10.35
N ILE A 17 -11.99 -0.81 9.49
CA ILE A 17 -10.71 -1.39 9.91
C ILE A 17 -9.92 -0.38 10.75
N LEU A 18 -9.79 0.86 10.27
CA LEU A 18 -9.05 1.92 10.94
C LEU A 18 -9.64 2.28 12.32
N ARG A 19 -10.98 2.28 12.46
CA ARG A 19 -11.68 2.56 13.73
C ARG A 19 -11.39 1.56 14.83
N LYS A 20 -10.96 0.33 14.51
CA LYS A 20 -10.50 -0.65 15.52
C LYS A 20 -9.31 -0.11 16.33
N PHE A 21 -8.58 0.84 15.76
CA PHE A 21 -7.39 1.50 16.32
C PHE A 21 -7.64 2.93 16.82
N ASP A 22 -8.89 3.36 16.96
CA ASP A 22 -9.22 4.67 17.57
C ASP A 22 -8.62 4.78 18.99
N ASN A 23 -7.76 5.79 19.20
CA ASN A 23 -6.99 6.01 20.44
C ASN A 23 -6.07 4.84 20.84
N LYS A 24 -5.72 3.97 19.89
CA LYS A 24 -4.80 2.85 20.07
C LYS A 24 -3.60 2.98 19.15
N ASP A 25 -2.58 2.21 19.48
CA ASP A 25 -1.35 2.12 18.69
C ASP A 25 -1.62 1.47 17.32
N LEU A 26 -1.12 2.09 16.26
CA LEU A 26 -1.22 1.58 14.89
C LEU A 26 0.03 1.96 14.10
N LYS A 27 0.78 0.96 13.62
CA LYS A 27 1.80 1.14 12.60
C LYS A 27 1.20 0.73 11.26
N LEU A 28 0.75 1.74 10.53
CA LEU A 28 0.05 1.59 9.26
C LEU A 28 1.04 1.79 8.12
N MET A 29 1.10 0.83 7.20
CA MET A 29 1.81 0.97 5.93
C MET A 29 0.80 1.12 4.79
N ILE A 30 1.00 2.11 3.91
CA ILE A 30 0.09 2.40 2.79
C ILE A 30 0.83 2.46 1.46
N SER A 31 0.24 1.92 0.39
CA SER A 31 0.67 2.22 -0.97
C SER A 31 0.05 3.51 -1.51
N GLY A 32 0.53 3.96 -2.67
CA GLY A 32 -0.09 5.04 -3.43
C GLY A 32 -1.43 4.69 -4.10
N GLY A 33 -1.81 5.52 -5.07
CA GLY A 33 -2.90 5.25 -6.02
C GLY A 33 -4.27 5.12 -5.34
N SER A 34 -4.97 4.02 -5.61
CA SER A 34 -6.35 3.82 -5.13
C SER A 34 -6.47 3.83 -3.60
N ILE A 35 -5.42 3.46 -2.87
CA ILE A 35 -5.41 3.54 -1.40
C ILE A 35 -5.52 4.99 -0.94
N LEU A 36 -4.72 5.89 -1.52
CA LEU A 36 -4.79 7.33 -1.20
C LEU A 36 -6.14 7.92 -1.59
N THR A 37 -6.73 7.48 -2.72
CA THR A 37 -8.07 7.91 -3.14
C THR A 37 -9.14 7.51 -2.11
N ILE A 38 -9.10 6.28 -1.59
CA ILE A 38 -10.04 5.83 -0.55
C ILE A 38 -9.81 6.63 0.75
N LEU A 39 -8.55 6.73 1.21
CA LEU A 39 -8.20 7.42 2.44
C LEU A 39 -8.60 8.90 2.42
N LYS A 40 -8.46 9.59 1.29
CA LYS A 40 -8.88 11.00 1.12
C LYS A 40 -10.36 11.23 1.44
N ASN A 41 -11.20 10.20 1.30
CA ASN A 41 -12.64 10.29 1.54
C ASN A 41 -13.07 9.84 2.95
N ILE A 42 -12.14 9.43 3.81
CA ILE A 42 -12.42 9.06 5.20
C ILE A 42 -12.40 10.31 6.09
N ASN A 43 -13.38 10.43 6.99
CA ASN A 43 -13.45 11.53 7.95
C ASN A 43 -12.60 11.25 9.22
N PHE A 44 -11.31 11.56 9.15
CA PHE A 44 -10.37 11.37 10.26
C PHE A 44 -10.64 12.23 11.49
N LYS A 45 -11.48 13.29 11.42
CA LYS A 45 -11.83 14.10 12.61
C LYS A 45 -12.54 13.29 13.70
N ASN A 46 -13.13 12.16 13.34
CA ASN A 46 -13.86 11.27 14.23
C ASN A 46 -13.03 10.05 14.67
N ILE A 47 -11.70 10.09 14.50
CA ILE A 47 -10.78 9.01 14.87
C ILE A 47 -9.56 9.64 15.56
N LYS A 48 -9.22 9.22 16.77
CA LYS A 48 -8.04 9.73 17.49
C LYS A 48 -6.79 9.01 17.00
N THR A 49 -6.04 9.67 16.11
CA THR A 49 -4.86 9.09 15.44
C THR A 49 -3.51 9.48 16.08
N THR A 50 -3.51 10.10 17.26
CA THR A 50 -2.28 10.60 17.93
C THR A 50 -1.24 9.53 18.27
N LYS A 51 -1.65 8.24 18.28
CA LYS A 51 -0.78 7.08 18.52
C LYS A 51 -0.42 6.33 17.24
N TRP A 52 -0.83 6.84 16.09
CA TRP A 52 -0.59 6.19 14.81
C TRP A 52 0.76 6.63 14.24
N LYS A 53 1.39 5.69 13.54
CA LYS A 53 2.61 5.90 12.75
C LYS A 53 2.31 5.43 11.33
N ILE A 54 2.45 6.30 10.35
CA ILE A 54 2.13 6.01 8.96
C ILE A 54 3.41 5.94 8.14
N TYR A 55 3.58 4.80 7.47
CA TYR A 55 4.70 4.46 6.60
C TYR A 55 4.19 4.25 5.16
N PHE A 56 5.06 4.43 4.18
CA PHE A 56 4.78 4.22 2.77
C PHE A 56 5.37 2.89 2.33
N ALA A 57 4.56 2.09 1.64
CA ALA A 57 4.96 0.82 1.07
C ALA A 57 5.94 0.99 -0.10
N ASP A 58 5.78 2.08 -0.87
CA ASP A 58 6.67 2.42 -1.96
C ASP A 58 6.66 3.92 -2.20
N GLU A 59 7.71 4.41 -2.86
CA GLU A 59 7.78 5.78 -3.35
C GLU A 59 8.56 5.85 -4.66
N ARG A 60 8.16 6.78 -5.52
CA ARG A 60 8.81 7.04 -6.81
C ARG A 60 10.04 7.91 -6.55
N ILE A 61 11.11 7.70 -7.30
CA ILE A 61 12.24 8.63 -7.32
C ILE A 61 11.98 9.56 -8.50
N SER A 62 11.52 10.77 -8.19
CA SER A 62 11.19 11.80 -9.18
C SER A 62 11.56 13.19 -8.65
N GLN A 63 11.86 14.09 -9.57
CA GLN A 63 12.02 15.52 -9.28
C GLN A 63 10.67 16.26 -9.21
N GLN A 64 9.60 15.64 -9.71
CA GLN A 64 8.26 16.22 -9.68
C GLN A 64 7.53 15.74 -8.43
N GLU A 65 7.11 16.66 -7.57
CA GLU A 65 6.39 16.33 -6.33
C GLU A 65 5.06 15.62 -6.64
N SER A 66 4.41 15.92 -7.76
CA SER A 66 3.18 15.27 -8.21
C SER A 66 3.33 13.78 -8.56
N ASP A 67 4.56 13.27 -8.69
CA ASP A 67 4.79 11.83 -8.89
C ASP A 67 4.89 11.06 -7.58
N LEU A 68 4.98 11.75 -6.44
CA LEU A 68 5.31 11.15 -5.16
C LEU A 68 4.04 10.85 -4.36
N ASN A 69 3.93 9.61 -3.88
CA ASN A 69 2.84 9.14 -3.03
C ASN A 69 2.67 10.02 -1.78
N PHE A 70 3.76 10.52 -1.19
CA PHE A 70 3.71 11.40 -0.03
C PHE A 70 2.94 12.70 -0.30
N PHE A 71 3.14 13.33 -1.45
CA PHE A 71 2.46 14.57 -1.79
C PHE A 71 1.01 14.36 -2.23
N ASP A 72 0.71 13.20 -2.81
CA ASP A 72 -0.67 12.76 -3.14
C ASP A 72 -1.50 12.39 -1.90
N ALA A 73 -0.86 12.10 -0.76
CA ALA A 73 -1.51 11.66 0.47
C ALA A 73 -2.16 12.83 1.25
N GLU A 74 -3.10 13.55 0.63
CA GLU A 74 -3.76 14.72 1.22
C GLU A 74 -4.43 14.46 2.58
N PHE A 75 -4.90 13.23 2.80
CA PHE A 75 -5.59 12.83 4.04
C PHE A 75 -4.72 13.02 5.29
N LEU A 76 -3.38 12.98 5.13
CA LEU A 76 -2.43 13.15 6.23
C LEU A 76 -2.62 14.48 6.98
N LYS A 77 -3.05 15.53 6.28
CA LYS A 77 -3.36 16.86 6.86
C LYS A 77 -4.55 16.83 7.82
N SER A 78 -5.34 15.76 7.79
CA SER A 78 -6.53 15.57 8.62
C SER A 78 -6.30 14.59 9.78
N THR A 79 -5.04 14.19 10.02
CA THR A 79 -4.66 13.26 11.09
C THR A 79 -3.63 13.90 12.02
N ASP A 80 -3.61 13.45 13.27
CA ASP A 80 -2.54 13.75 14.24
C ASP A 80 -1.47 12.65 14.29
N ALA A 81 -1.39 11.82 13.24
CA ALA A 81 -0.45 10.69 13.19
C ALA A 81 0.99 11.17 12.95
N LEU A 82 1.98 10.40 13.42
CA LEU A 82 3.37 10.58 13.01
C LEU A 82 3.56 10.00 11.61
N ILE A 83 4.14 10.79 10.71
CA ILE A 83 4.26 10.42 9.30
C ILE A 83 5.73 10.20 8.93
N TYR A 84 6.01 9.08 8.26
CA TYR A 84 7.35 8.67 7.85
C TYR A 84 7.40 8.49 6.33
N PRO A 85 7.65 9.56 5.56
CA PRO A 85 7.89 9.46 4.13
C PRO A 85 9.25 8.83 3.81
N ILE A 86 9.38 8.23 2.63
CA ILE A 86 10.67 7.77 2.11
C ILE A 86 11.40 8.97 1.51
N ASN A 87 12.62 9.28 1.98
CA ASN A 87 13.39 10.41 1.47
C ASN A 87 14.04 10.07 0.12
N THR A 88 13.35 10.34 -0.98
CA THR A 88 13.84 10.05 -2.34
C THR A 88 14.75 11.15 -2.93
N LYS A 89 15.13 12.17 -2.13
CA LYS A 89 16.05 13.25 -2.55
C LYS A 89 17.53 12.90 -2.37
N ILE A 90 17.83 11.75 -1.75
CA ILE A 90 19.18 11.21 -1.56
C ILE A 90 19.35 9.92 -2.37
N CYS A 91 20.56 9.34 -2.40
CA CYS A 91 20.77 8.09 -3.15
C CYS A 91 19.88 6.96 -2.60
N PRO A 92 19.37 6.05 -3.46
CA PRO A 92 18.39 5.05 -3.07
C PRO A 92 18.84 4.13 -1.93
N GLU A 93 20.12 3.75 -1.92
CA GLU A 93 20.70 2.90 -0.88
C GLU A 93 20.61 3.59 0.49
N LYS A 94 21.00 4.87 0.54
CA LYS A 94 20.94 5.64 1.78
C LYS A 94 19.52 5.92 2.22
N ALA A 95 18.62 6.21 1.28
CA ALA A 95 17.20 6.38 1.56
C ALA A 95 16.59 5.13 2.19
N ILE A 96 16.95 3.94 1.69
CA ILE A 96 16.51 2.65 2.25
C ILE A 96 17.08 2.45 3.67
N GLU A 97 18.37 2.68 3.88
CA GLU A 97 19.00 2.57 5.19
C GLU A 97 18.32 3.49 6.22
N ASP A 98 18.14 4.76 5.86
CA ASP A 98 17.51 5.75 6.73
C ASP A 98 16.05 5.36 7.04
N TYR A 99 15.31 4.85 6.03
CA TYR A 99 13.94 4.42 6.21
C TYR A 99 13.82 3.19 7.13
N ILE A 100 14.69 2.20 6.96
CA ILE A 100 14.72 1.01 7.82
C ILE A 100 15.09 1.38 9.26
N SER A 101 15.97 2.36 9.46
CA SER A 101 16.41 2.76 10.81
C SER A 101 15.29 3.31 11.70
N ILE A 102 14.22 3.82 11.10
CA ILE A 102 13.04 4.38 11.79
C ILE A 102 11.79 3.49 11.66
N LEU A 103 11.91 2.36 10.97
CA LEU A 103 10.80 1.46 10.69
C LEU A 103 10.50 0.59 11.92
N GLU A 104 9.29 0.72 12.43
CA GLU A 104 8.76 -0.17 13.45
C GLU A 104 8.00 -1.36 12.83
N PRO A 105 7.80 -2.48 13.56
CA PRO A 105 7.01 -3.60 13.07
C PRO A 105 5.59 -3.16 12.67
N ILE A 106 5.28 -3.27 11.38
CA ILE A 106 3.99 -2.88 10.81
C ILE A 106 2.89 -3.85 11.25
N ASN A 107 1.76 -3.31 11.70
CA ASN A 107 0.62 -4.11 12.11
C ASN A 107 -0.42 -4.26 10.99
N VAL A 108 -0.63 -3.18 10.22
CA VAL A 108 -1.63 -3.13 9.15
C VAL A 108 -0.96 -2.58 7.89
N CYS A 109 -1.15 -3.27 6.77
CA CYS A 109 -0.71 -2.82 5.46
C CYS A 109 -1.89 -2.72 4.49
N PHE A 110 -2.09 -1.55 3.90
CA PHE A 110 -3.08 -1.32 2.85
C PHE A 110 -2.38 -1.16 1.51
N LEU A 111 -2.66 -2.08 0.59
CA LEU A 111 -2.05 -2.12 -0.73
C LEU A 111 -3.12 -2.06 -1.82
N GLY A 112 -2.87 -1.25 -2.83
CA GLY A 112 -3.56 -1.37 -4.11
C GLY A 112 -3.01 -2.56 -4.90
N VAL A 113 -3.79 -3.02 -5.87
CA VAL A 113 -3.31 -3.92 -6.93
C VAL A 113 -3.46 -3.20 -8.27
N GLY A 114 -2.35 -3.13 -9.00
CA GLY A 114 -2.34 -2.55 -10.34
C GLY A 114 -3.00 -3.44 -11.37
N GLU A 115 -3.32 -2.87 -12.54
CA GLU A 115 -4.02 -3.56 -13.65
C GLU A 115 -3.30 -4.84 -14.15
N ASP A 116 -1.97 -4.90 -13.98
CA ASP A 116 -1.08 -6.03 -14.26
C ASP A 116 -0.85 -6.95 -13.04
N GLY A 117 -1.53 -6.74 -11.92
CA GLY A 117 -1.36 -7.54 -10.70
C GLY A 117 -0.17 -7.14 -9.82
N HIS A 118 0.55 -6.05 -10.13
CA HIS A 118 1.64 -5.58 -9.27
C HIS A 118 1.11 -5.06 -7.93
N ILE A 119 1.95 -5.14 -6.89
CA ILE A 119 1.70 -4.59 -5.56
C ILE A 119 2.86 -3.69 -5.17
N ALA A 120 2.61 -2.57 -4.48
CA ALA A 120 3.63 -1.55 -4.21
C ALA A 120 4.39 -1.21 -5.50
N SER A 121 5.71 -1.43 -5.55
CA SER A 121 6.49 -1.39 -6.79
C SER A 121 7.15 -2.73 -7.15
N ILE A 122 6.50 -3.84 -6.79
CA ILE A 122 6.86 -5.21 -7.16
C ILE A 122 6.01 -5.69 -8.35
N PHE A 123 6.64 -5.83 -9.50
CA PHE A 123 5.97 -6.17 -10.77
C PHE A 123 6.00 -7.66 -11.09
N PRO A 124 5.00 -8.17 -11.85
CA PRO A 124 4.93 -9.57 -12.28
C PRO A 124 6.23 -10.07 -12.91
N ASN A 125 6.64 -11.29 -12.55
CA ASN A 125 7.82 -11.99 -13.08
C ASN A 125 9.15 -11.20 -12.98
N SER A 126 9.19 -10.13 -12.18
CA SER A 126 10.40 -9.33 -12.02
C SER A 126 11.39 -10.00 -11.06
N LYS A 127 12.68 -9.68 -11.23
CA LYS A 127 13.78 -10.09 -10.33
C LYS A 127 13.59 -9.63 -8.87
N ASN A 128 12.66 -8.71 -8.64
CA ASN A 128 12.41 -8.07 -7.35
C ASN A 128 11.51 -8.92 -6.43
N ILE A 129 10.78 -9.90 -6.99
CA ILE A 129 9.85 -10.77 -6.27
C ILE A 129 10.56 -11.59 -5.18
N THR A 130 11.75 -12.13 -5.48
CA THR A 130 12.47 -13.05 -4.59
C THR A 130 13.49 -12.37 -3.68
N LYS A 131 13.54 -11.02 -3.68
CA LYS A 131 14.45 -10.24 -2.84
C LYS A 131 14.17 -10.47 -1.35
N LYS A 132 15.23 -10.51 -0.55
CA LYS A 132 15.17 -10.89 0.88
C LYS A 132 15.30 -9.70 1.82
N GLU A 133 15.86 -8.61 1.32
CA GLU A 133 15.97 -7.30 1.96
C GLU A 133 14.58 -6.77 2.34
N MET A 134 14.48 -5.91 3.35
CA MET A 134 13.17 -5.40 3.79
C MET A 134 12.55 -4.42 2.78
N PHE A 135 13.41 -3.55 2.23
CA PHE A 135 13.11 -2.60 1.18
C PHE A 135 14.13 -2.77 0.06
N ILE A 136 13.71 -2.46 -1.16
CA ILE A 136 14.49 -2.64 -2.38
C ILE A 136 14.44 -1.37 -3.23
N TYR A 137 15.53 -1.14 -3.94
CA TYR A 137 15.58 -0.17 -5.02
C TYR A 137 15.18 -0.88 -6.33
N VAL A 138 14.11 -0.37 -6.95
CA VAL A 138 13.59 -0.83 -8.23
C VAL A 138 14.01 0.19 -9.28
N ASN A 139 14.93 -0.18 -10.17
CA ASN A 139 15.47 0.71 -11.19
C ASN A 139 14.98 0.42 -12.62
N ASP A 140 14.14 -0.60 -12.78
CA ASP A 140 13.67 -1.13 -14.05
C ASP A 140 12.14 -1.25 -14.09
N SER A 141 11.41 -0.41 -13.34
CA SER A 141 9.95 -0.40 -13.35
C SER A 141 9.41 -0.33 -14.79
N PRO A 142 8.45 -1.17 -15.20
CA PRO A 142 7.85 -1.05 -16.54
C PRO A 142 7.04 0.25 -16.69
N LYS A 143 6.64 0.88 -15.57
CA LYS A 143 5.84 2.12 -15.53
C LYS A 143 6.71 3.31 -15.10
N PRO A 144 6.57 4.50 -15.71
CA PRO A 144 7.28 5.70 -15.26
C PRO A 144 6.75 6.17 -13.88
N PRO A 145 7.57 6.90 -13.10
CA PRO A 145 9.04 6.94 -13.15
C PRO A 145 9.66 5.54 -12.96
N LYS A 146 10.82 5.30 -13.62
CA LYS A 146 11.50 4.00 -13.67
C LYS A 146 12.09 3.58 -12.32
N GLU A 147 12.54 4.57 -11.57
CA GLU A 147 13.23 4.40 -10.31
C GLU A 147 12.28 4.57 -9.14
N ARG A 148 12.28 3.60 -8.21
CA ARG A 148 11.38 3.54 -7.07
C ARG A 148 12.06 2.86 -5.89
N ILE A 149 11.64 3.20 -4.68
CA ILE A 149 11.93 2.42 -3.48
C ILE A 149 10.66 1.68 -3.10
N SER A 150 10.76 0.40 -2.79
CA SER A 150 9.60 -0.44 -2.48
C SER A 150 9.89 -1.33 -1.29
N VAL A 151 8.87 -1.59 -0.49
CA VAL A 151 8.80 -2.73 0.40
C VAL A 151 8.92 -4.01 -0.41
N SER A 152 9.62 -5.01 0.11
CA SER A 152 9.75 -6.33 -0.51
C SER A 152 8.64 -7.28 -0.06
N ILE A 153 8.44 -8.37 -0.82
CA ILE A 153 7.56 -9.47 -0.39
C ILE A 153 8.10 -10.13 0.90
N SER A 154 9.43 -10.20 1.05
CA SER A 154 10.08 -10.73 2.26
C SER A 154 9.63 -9.98 3.51
N TYR A 155 9.59 -8.65 3.48
CA TYR A 155 9.08 -7.86 4.61
C TYR A 155 7.57 -7.95 4.76
N LEU A 156 6.80 -7.89 3.65
CA LEU A 156 5.34 -8.05 3.70
C LEU A 156 4.93 -9.35 4.41
N ASN A 157 5.67 -10.45 4.20
CA ASN A 157 5.46 -11.72 4.88
C ASN A 157 5.67 -11.69 6.40
N THR A 158 6.17 -10.60 6.97
CA THR A 158 6.29 -10.38 8.42
C THR A 158 5.14 -9.56 9.00
N VAL A 159 4.31 -8.93 8.15
CA VAL A 159 3.20 -8.07 8.55
C VAL A 159 2.01 -8.90 8.99
N ASN A 160 1.39 -8.51 10.11
CA ASN A 160 0.26 -9.24 10.70
C ASN A 160 -1.03 -9.19 9.89
N SER A 161 -1.32 -8.09 9.21
CA SER A 161 -2.58 -7.91 8.49
C SER A 161 -2.36 -7.11 7.21
N ILE A 162 -2.49 -7.80 6.07
CA ILE A 162 -2.40 -7.18 4.75
C ILE A 162 -3.80 -7.17 4.13
N TYR A 163 -4.22 -5.99 3.68
CA TYR A 163 -5.49 -5.77 3.00
C TYR A 163 -5.21 -5.20 1.61
N PHE A 164 -5.65 -5.92 0.59
CA PHE A 164 -5.68 -5.44 -0.78
C PHE A 164 -7.02 -4.77 -1.06
N PHE A 165 -7.01 -3.53 -1.51
CA PHE A 165 -8.23 -2.86 -1.99
C PHE A 165 -8.14 -2.62 -3.49
N ILE A 166 -9.10 -3.20 -4.22
CA ILE A 166 -9.18 -3.12 -5.68
C ILE A 166 -10.51 -2.44 -6.07
N PRO A 167 -10.63 -1.12 -5.85
CA PRO A 167 -11.84 -0.40 -6.24
C PRO A 167 -11.92 -0.22 -7.76
N PRO A 168 -13.13 0.06 -8.28
CA PRO A 168 -13.30 0.54 -9.65
C PRO A 168 -12.50 1.82 -9.88
N LYS A 169 -12.11 2.06 -11.13
CA LYS A 169 -11.46 3.31 -11.56
C LYS A 169 -12.45 4.05 -12.44
N ASN A 170 -12.90 5.23 -11.99
CA ASN A 170 -13.94 6.02 -12.68
C ASN A 170 -15.20 5.18 -12.98
N GLU A 171 -15.71 4.45 -11.98
CA GLU A 171 -16.83 3.50 -12.09
C GLU A 171 -16.62 2.28 -13.00
N ILE A 172 -15.44 2.14 -13.60
CA ILE A 172 -15.10 0.98 -14.42
C ILE A 172 -14.43 -0.07 -13.53
N LEU A 173 -15.01 -1.28 -13.53
CA LEU A 173 -14.44 -2.44 -12.85
C LEU A 173 -13.09 -2.80 -13.48
N LYS A 174 -12.11 -3.07 -12.63
CA LYS A 174 -10.81 -3.61 -13.07
C LYS A 174 -10.96 -5.10 -13.37
N ASP A 175 -10.23 -5.58 -14.38
CA ASP A 175 -10.17 -7.01 -14.69
C ASP A 175 -9.32 -7.78 -13.66
N VAL A 176 -8.37 -7.10 -13.03
CA VAL A 176 -7.54 -7.67 -11.95
C VAL A 176 -8.37 -7.87 -10.68
N CYS A 177 -8.28 -9.07 -10.10
CA CYS A 177 -9.01 -9.44 -8.88
C CYS A 177 -8.08 -9.84 -7.71
N CYS A 178 -6.78 -9.95 -7.95
CA CYS A 178 -5.77 -10.32 -6.95
C CYS A 178 -4.37 -9.94 -7.45
N PRO A 179 -3.34 -9.93 -6.57
CA PRO A 179 -1.95 -9.82 -7.01
C PRO A 179 -1.61 -10.87 -8.08
N ASP A 180 -0.63 -10.59 -8.95
CA ASP A 180 -0.24 -11.56 -9.98
C ASP A 180 0.23 -12.90 -9.39
N GLN A 181 0.05 -14.00 -10.13
CA GLN A 181 0.40 -15.34 -9.65
C GLN A 181 1.88 -15.46 -9.26
N SER A 182 2.80 -14.77 -9.96
CA SER A 182 4.22 -14.77 -9.61
C SER A 182 4.50 -14.14 -8.24
N ILE A 183 3.68 -13.17 -7.82
CA ILE A 183 3.75 -12.52 -6.52
C ILE A 183 3.08 -13.40 -5.45
N GLN A 184 1.90 -13.95 -5.75
CA GLN A 184 1.17 -14.83 -4.83
C GLN A 184 1.98 -16.07 -4.41
N LYS A 185 2.86 -16.59 -5.27
CA LYS A 185 3.74 -17.72 -4.94
C LYS A 185 4.72 -17.42 -3.80
N GLU A 186 5.14 -16.17 -3.66
CA GLU A 186 6.10 -15.75 -2.61
C GLU A 186 5.41 -15.08 -1.42
N LEU A 187 4.21 -14.53 -1.61
CA LEU A 187 3.43 -13.89 -0.55
C LEU A 187 2.68 -14.95 0.27
N LYS A 188 2.78 -14.91 1.60
CA LYS A 188 2.00 -15.78 2.49
C LYS A 188 0.51 -15.56 2.26
N ASP A 189 -0.28 -16.63 2.25
CA ASP A 189 -1.74 -16.63 2.04
C ASP A 189 -2.59 -15.94 3.13
N ASP A 190 -1.98 -15.22 4.07
CA ASP A 190 -2.65 -14.55 5.19
C ASP A 190 -2.93 -13.06 4.86
N TYR A 191 -3.78 -12.85 3.86
CA TYR A 191 -4.23 -11.52 3.45
C TYR A 191 -5.71 -11.54 3.04
N VAL A 192 -6.30 -10.35 3.05
CA VAL A 192 -7.69 -10.12 2.65
C VAL A 192 -7.71 -9.27 1.38
N ILE A 193 -8.55 -9.65 0.42
CA ILE A 193 -8.80 -8.86 -0.79
C ILE A 193 -10.22 -8.31 -0.73
N PHE A 194 -10.34 -6.99 -0.85
CA PHE A 194 -11.61 -6.30 -1.05
C PHE A 194 -11.82 -6.00 -2.53
N LEU A 195 -12.91 -6.57 -3.07
CA LEU A 195 -13.34 -6.41 -4.45
C LEU A 195 -14.69 -5.72 -4.54
N ASP A 196 -14.95 -5.06 -5.65
CA ASP A 196 -16.26 -4.49 -5.93
C ASP A 196 -17.31 -5.62 -6.08
N SER A 197 -18.42 -5.49 -5.37
CA SER A 197 -19.50 -6.48 -5.37
C SER A 197 -20.10 -6.77 -6.75
N ARG A 198 -20.01 -5.84 -7.71
CA ARG A 198 -20.47 -6.06 -9.09
C ARG A 198 -19.66 -7.14 -9.82
N ILE A 199 -18.43 -7.44 -9.38
CA ILE A 199 -17.60 -8.51 -9.95
C ILE A 199 -18.23 -9.89 -9.69
N LYS A 200 -18.87 -10.10 -8.54
CA LYS A 200 -19.50 -11.38 -8.19
C LYS A 200 -20.59 -11.78 -9.18
N ASN A 201 -21.25 -10.81 -9.80
CA ASN A 201 -22.35 -11.03 -10.74
C ASN A 201 -21.90 -11.22 -12.20
N LYS A 202 -20.58 -11.16 -12.47
CA LYS A 202 -20.00 -11.40 -13.81
C LYS A 202 -19.60 -12.86 -14.07
N ASN A 203 -19.52 -13.68 -13.02
CA ASN A 203 -19.19 -15.11 -13.09
C ASN A 203 -20.43 -15.95 -12.77
#